data_AF-A0A8B8FS42-F1
#
_entry.id   AF-A0A8B8FS42-F1
#
_cell.length_a   1.000
_cell.length_b   1.000
_cell.length_c   1.000
_cell.angle_alpha   90.00
_cell.angle_beta   90.00
_cell.angle_gamma   90.00
#
_symmetry.space_group_name_H-M   'P 1'
#
loop_
_entity.id
_entity.type
_entity.pdbx_description
1 polymer ?
#
loop_
_entity_poly.entity_id
_entity_poly.type
_entity_poly.pdbx_seq_one_letter_code
_entity_poly.pdbx_strand_id
1 'polypeptide(L)'
;MARLRQAASEDKRAERNEQRRLEQGQARRYTVIRRGASDRQRKQENRQRLFTSNLFLRLAFDESAGICCSSGKVQLPPPLNNNDEITLYQIGRHVSFNETFWHIFGFSLHERDPAVLHLAVHLENGRRVYFMNETAIYRAINPPKTTLIEFFELCNRVDAFALTLLYSEVPYYFTWTPTKKWMFRKQGTPINECPGLFKSNTLGRVFTVNPRQTECFYLRLLLINVTGPLSFQNKRKVNGQQYPTYKDVYNALGFLEDNNQ
;
A
#
# COMPACT_ATOMS: atom_id res chain seq x y z
N MET A 1 -42.01 15.51 56.33
CA MET A 1 -42.46 14.48 55.37
C MET A 1 -42.57 14.95 53.91
N ALA A 2 -42.99 16.19 53.61
CA ALA A 2 -43.15 16.65 52.22
C ALA A 2 -41.83 16.87 51.45
N ARG A 3 -40.79 17.42 52.09
CA ARG A 3 -39.48 17.67 51.45
C ARG A 3 -38.72 16.39 51.05
N LEU A 4 -38.83 15.32 51.85
CA LEU A 4 -38.21 14.02 51.53
C LEU A 4 -38.88 13.32 50.34
N ARG A 5 -40.18 13.54 50.13
CA ARG A 5 -40.90 13.01 48.95
C ARG A 5 -40.56 13.78 47.68
N GLN A 6 -40.26 15.08 47.77
CA GLN A 6 -39.81 15.89 46.64
C GLN A 6 -38.39 15.51 46.21
N ALA A 7 -37.46 15.34 47.16
CA ALA A 7 -36.10 14.88 46.85
C ALA A 7 -36.08 13.49 46.19
N ALA A 8 -36.86 12.52 46.72
CA ALA A 8 -36.97 11.18 46.13
C ALA A 8 -37.67 11.18 44.75
N SER A 9 -38.48 12.20 44.45
CA SER A 9 -39.11 12.42 43.14
C SER A 9 -38.11 13.01 42.14
N GLU A 10 -37.24 13.92 42.59
CA GLU A 10 -36.21 14.55 41.78
C GLU A 10 -35.10 13.57 41.41
N ASP A 11 -34.65 12.71 42.34
CA ASP A 11 -33.67 11.66 42.06
C ASP A 11 -34.18 10.67 41.01
N LYS A 12 -35.44 10.21 41.15
CA LYS A 12 -36.06 9.32 40.14
C LYS A 12 -36.26 9.99 38.79
N ARG A 13 -36.34 11.32 38.75
CA ARG A 13 -36.44 12.11 37.50
C ARG A 13 -35.06 12.31 36.87
N ALA A 14 -34.01 12.49 37.68
CA ALA A 14 -32.63 12.55 37.25
C ALA A 14 -32.17 11.22 36.65
N GLU A 15 -32.44 10.11 37.33
CA GLU A 15 -32.11 8.75 36.89
C GLU A 15 -32.78 8.41 35.55
N ARG A 16 -34.07 8.77 35.38
CA ARG A 16 -34.81 8.59 34.12
C ARG A 16 -34.32 9.50 32.98
N ASN A 17 -33.75 10.66 33.29
CA ASN A 17 -33.13 11.54 32.30
C ASN A 17 -31.73 11.05 31.90
N GLU A 18 -31.00 10.43 32.81
CA GLU A 18 -29.72 9.79 32.54
C GLU A 18 -29.88 8.52 31.69
N GLN A 19 -30.92 7.73 31.97
CA GLN A 19 -31.30 6.58 31.14
C GLN A 19 -31.70 6.99 29.71
N ARG A 20 -32.46 8.09 29.55
CA ARG A 20 -32.75 8.67 28.23
C ARG A 20 -31.51 9.21 27.52
N ARG A 21 -30.53 9.76 28.25
CA ARG A 21 -29.24 10.17 27.68
C ARG A 21 -28.42 8.98 27.19
N LEU A 22 -28.42 7.87 27.92
CA LEU A 22 -27.74 6.63 27.54
C LEU A 22 -28.43 5.96 26.34
N GLU A 23 -29.76 5.95 26.29
CA GLU A 23 -30.54 5.45 25.14
C GLU A 23 -30.37 6.32 23.89
N GLN A 24 -30.37 7.66 24.03
CA GLN A 24 -30.05 8.58 22.92
C GLN A 24 -28.57 8.50 22.49
N GLY A 25 -27.65 8.15 23.40
CA GLY A 25 -26.24 7.87 23.10
C GLY A 25 -26.04 6.55 22.36
N GLN A 26 -26.84 5.52 22.66
CA GLN A 26 -26.83 4.22 21.97
C GLN A 26 -27.56 4.24 20.62
N ALA A 27 -28.41 5.24 20.36
CA ALA A 27 -29.09 5.44 19.07
C ALA A 27 -28.19 5.98 17.94
N ARG A 28 -26.88 6.18 18.17
CA ARG A 28 -25.88 6.30 17.11
C ARG A 28 -25.26 4.93 16.77
N ARG A 29 -26.12 3.93 16.57
CA ARG A 29 -25.77 2.76 15.76
C ARG A 29 -25.57 3.27 14.33
N TYR A 30 -24.31 3.50 13.96
CA TYR A 30 -23.94 3.70 12.57
C TYR A 30 -24.56 2.57 11.75
N THR A 31 -25.55 2.87 10.93
CA THR A 31 -25.81 2.07 9.74
C THR A 31 -24.62 2.33 8.83
N VAL A 32 -23.54 1.58 9.03
CA VAL A 32 -22.50 1.47 8.02
C VAL A 32 -23.15 0.71 6.88
N ILE A 33 -23.74 1.44 5.94
CA ILE A 33 -24.01 0.90 4.61
C ILE A 33 -22.66 0.41 4.11
N ARG A 34 -22.47 -0.90 4.09
CA ARG A 34 -21.34 -1.53 3.41
C ARG A 34 -21.42 -1.09 1.96
N ARG A 35 -20.64 -0.08 1.57
CA ARG A 35 -20.15 0.04 0.20
C ARG A 35 -19.17 -1.11 0.01
N GLY A 36 -19.72 -2.30 -0.23
CA GLY A 36 -18.95 -3.50 -0.52
C GLY A 36 -18.04 -3.25 -1.71
N ALA A 37 -16.96 -4.02 -1.83
CA ALA A 37 -16.02 -3.96 -2.96
C ALA A 37 -16.70 -3.94 -4.35
N SER A 38 -17.94 -4.44 -4.43
CA SER A 38 -18.86 -4.29 -5.57
C SER A 38 -19.07 -2.84 -6.02
N ASP A 39 -19.00 -1.82 -5.17
CA ASP A 39 -19.20 -0.42 -5.57
C ASP A 39 -18.03 0.15 -6.37
N ARG A 40 -16.78 -0.31 -6.18
CA ARG A 40 -15.66 0.13 -7.02
C ARG A 40 -15.71 -0.57 -8.38
N GLN A 41 -16.00 -1.87 -8.41
CA GLN A 41 -16.26 -2.59 -9.66
C GLN A 41 -17.52 -2.07 -10.36
N ARG A 42 -18.63 -1.79 -9.67
CA ARG A 42 -19.83 -1.14 -10.24
C ARG A 42 -19.57 0.29 -10.65
N LYS A 43 -18.69 1.04 -9.99
CA LYS A 43 -18.32 2.40 -10.40
C LYS A 43 -17.36 2.36 -11.59
N GLN A 44 -16.52 1.34 -11.72
CA GLN A 44 -15.66 1.09 -12.88
C GLN A 44 -16.47 0.55 -14.06
N GLU A 45 -17.38 -0.40 -13.84
CA GLU A 45 -18.35 -0.91 -14.83
C GLU A 45 -19.37 0.15 -15.22
N ASN A 46 -19.93 0.95 -14.31
CA ASN A 46 -20.79 2.09 -14.68
C ASN A 46 -19.99 3.20 -15.34
N ARG A 47 -18.69 3.40 -15.04
CA ARG A 47 -17.84 4.37 -15.76
C ARG A 47 -17.45 3.88 -17.15
N GLN A 48 -17.17 2.58 -17.31
CA GLN A 48 -16.98 1.93 -18.60
C GLN A 48 -18.29 1.90 -19.40
N ARG A 49 -19.45 1.62 -18.77
CA ARG A 49 -20.78 1.68 -19.40
C ARG A 49 -21.20 3.10 -19.75
N LEU A 50 -20.82 4.12 -18.99
CA LEU A 50 -21.02 5.52 -19.38
C LEU A 50 -20.18 5.85 -20.61
N PHE A 51 -18.95 5.36 -20.69
CA PHE A 51 -18.04 5.53 -21.84
C PHE A 51 -18.46 4.75 -23.09
N THR A 52 -19.02 3.54 -22.93
CA THR A 52 -19.59 2.73 -24.04
C THR A 52 -21.07 2.99 -24.29
N SER A 53 -21.71 3.86 -23.50
CA SER A 53 -23.11 4.23 -23.73
C SER A 53 -23.23 4.98 -25.05
N ASN A 54 -24.27 4.65 -25.81
CA ASN A 54 -24.63 5.37 -27.04
C ASN A 54 -24.78 6.89 -26.82
N LEU A 55 -24.97 7.35 -25.58
CA LEU A 55 -25.07 8.77 -25.24
C LEU A 55 -23.70 9.45 -25.15
N PHE A 56 -22.65 8.80 -24.61
CA PHE A 56 -21.30 9.36 -24.63
C PHE A 56 -20.67 9.26 -26.02
N LEU A 57 -20.88 8.15 -26.72
CA LEU A 57 -20.46 8.04 -28.13
C LEU A 57 -21.21 9.06 -28.99
N ARG A 58 -22.51 9.32 -28.77
CA ARG A 58 -23.18 10.47 -29.43
C ARG A 58 -22.60 11.80 -28.98
N LEU A 59 -22.43 12.10 -27.69
CA LEU A 59 -21.90 13.42 -27.29
C LEU A 59 -20.43 13.66 -27.70
N ALA A 60 -19.63 12.60 -27.89
CA ALA A 60 -18.26 12.68 -28.38
C ALA A 60 -18.14 12.61 -29.91
N PHE A 61 -19.19 12.15 -30.63
CA PHE A 61 -19.21 12.01 -32.10
C PHE A 61 -20.36 12.74 -32.81
N ASP A 62 -21.21 13.47 -32.10
CA ASP A 62 -22.27 14.31 -32.68
C ASP A 62 -21.72 15.74 -32.82
N GLU A 63 -20.70 15.85 -33.67
CA GLU A 63 -20.37 17.08 -34.36
C GLU A 63 -20.92 16.94 -35.78
N SER A 64 -22.25 17.00 -35.91
CA SER A 64 -22.88 17.33 -37.17
C SER A 64 -22.65 18.82 -37.49
N ALA A 65 -21.41 19.18 -37.77
CA ALA A 65 -20.96 20.26 -38.66
C ALA A 65 -19.48 20.59 -38.37
N GLY A 66 -18.58 20.02 -39.16
CA GLY A 66 -17.40 20.80 -39.56
C GLY A 66 -16.00 20.24 -39.28
N ILE A 67 -15.77 18.93 -39.21
CA ILE A 67 -14.47 18.37 -39.58
C ILE A 67 -14.69 17.16 -40.51
N CYS A 68 -14.20 17.33 -41.73
CA CYS A 68 -14.41 16.51 -42.91
C CYS A 68 -14.10 15.01 -42.69
N CYS A 69 -15.16 14.19 -42.54
CA CYS A 69 -15.11 12.79 -42.96
C CYS A 69 -15.29 12.72 -44.48
N SER A 70 -14.28 13.12 -45.25
CA SER A 70 -14.17 12.71 -46.65
C SER A 70 -13.62 11.29 -46.67
N SER A 71 -14.49 10.29 -46.89
CA SER A 71 -14.22 9.02 -47.57
C SER A 71 -12.81 8.41 -47.45
N GLY A 72 -12.23 8.39 -46.26
CA GLY A 72 -10.95 7.73 -45.99
C GLY A 72 -11.22 6.26 -45.72
N LYS A 73 -10.77 5.37 -46.62
CA LYS A 73 -10.55 3.96 -46.27
C LYS A 73 -9.86 3.93 -44.92
N VAL A 74 -10.23 2.99 -44.04
CA VAL A 74 -9.35 2.59 -42.94
C VAL A 74 -8.07 2.09 -43.61
N GLN A 75 -7.10 2.99 -43.77
CA GLN A 75 -5.81 2.66 -44.32
C GLN A 75 -5.18 1.77 -43.26
N LEU A 76 -5.12 0.45 -43.52
CA LEU A 76 -4.16 -0.40 -42.83
C LEU A 76 -2.81 0.33 -42.88
N PRO A 77 -2.06 0.40 -41.76
CA PRO A 77 -0.78 1.09 -41.75
C PRO A 77 0.02 0.61 -42.97
N PRO A 78 0.60 1.52 -43.77
CA PRO A 78 1.41 1.12 -44.92
C PRO A 78 2.44 0.09 -44.43
N PRO A 79 2.79 -0.91 -45.25
CA PRO A 79 3.72 -1.96 -44.83
C PRO A 79 4.96 -1.30 -44.24
N LEU A 80 5.18 -1.53 -42.95
CA LEU A 80 6.25 -0.90 -42.19
C LEU A 80 7.57 -1.30 -42.83
N ASN A 81 8.26 -0.33 -43.45
CA ASN A 81 9.63 -0.51 -43.87
C ASN A 81 10.50 -0.48 -42.61
N ASN A 82 11.01 -1.64 -42.20
CA ASN A 82 11.85 -1.77 -41.01
C ASN A 82 13.14 -0.93 -41.07
N ASN A 83 13.51 -0.40 -42.24
CA ASN A 83 14.70 0.42 -42.43
C ASN A 83 14.41 1.93 -42.32
N ASP A 84 13.15 2.35 -42.13
CA ASP A 84 12.77 3.75 -41.97
C ASP A 84 12.61 4.12 -40.49
N GLU A 85 13.74 4.45 -39.87
CA GLU A 85 13.83 4.83 -38.45
C GLU A 85 12.98 6.06 -38.12
N ILE A 86 12.84 7.01 -39.05
CA ILE A 86 12.09 8.26 -38.83
C ILE A 86 10.60 7.95 -38.64
N THR A 87 10.05 7.12 -39.52
CA THR A 87 8.65 6.70 -39.44
C THR A 87 8.39 5.83 -38.21
N LEU A 88 9.31 4.90 -37.88
CA LEU A 88 9.24 4.08 -36.67
C LEU A 88 9.28 4.95 -35.39
N TYR A 89 10.11 5.99 -35.37
CA TYR A 89 10.19 6.93 -34.25
C TYR A 89 8.90 7.72 -34.07
N GLN A 90 8.29 8.20 -35.16
CA GLN A 90 7.01 8.93 -35.12
C GLN A 90 5.86 8.05 -34.64
N ILE A 91 5.79 6.80 -35.13
CA ILE A 91 4.76 5.83 -34.70
C ILE A 91 4.96 5.45 -33.23
N GLY A 92 6.19 5.21 -32.79
CA GLY A 92 6.49 4.87 -31.39
C GLY A 92 6.17 5.98 -30.39
N ARG A 93 6.08 7.25 -30.85
CA ARG A 93 5.72 8.41 -30.02
C ARG A 93 4.25 8.82 -30.14
N HIS A 94 3.50 8.20 -31.05
CA HIS A 94 2.08 8.49 -31.24
C HIS A 94 1.25 7.94 -30.07
N VAL A 95 0.68 8.84 -29.28
CA VAL A 95 -0.29 8.53 -28.23
C VAL A 95 -1.66 8.35 -28.88
N SER A 96 -2.36 7.25 -28.61
CA SER A 96 -3.68 7.03 -29.20
C SER A 96 -4.69 8.08 -28.70
N PHE A 97 -5.68 8.43 -29.52
CA PHE A 97 -6.73 9.38 -29.15
C PHE A 97 -7.34 9.03 -27.78
N ASN A 98 -7.71 7.76 -27.57
CA ASN A 98 -8.26 7.28 -26.29
C ASN A 98 -7.32 7.52 -25.09
N GLU A 99 -6.02 7.31 -25.27
CA GLU A 99 -5.01 7.57 -24.24
C GLU A 99 -4.89 9.08 -23.95
N THR A 100 -4.95 9.93 -24.99
CA THR A 100 -4.96 11.39 -24.83
C THR A 100 -6.17 11.87 -24.02
N PHE A 101 -7.37 11.34 -24.26
CA PHE A 101 -8.53 11.68 -23.42
C PHE A 101 -8.35 11.21 -21.98
N TRP A 102 -7.71 10.06 -21.76
CA TRP A 102 -7.40 9.59 -20.41
C TRP A 102 -6.48 10.55 -19.66
N HIS A 103 -5.49 11.13 -20.35
CA HIS A 103 -4.66 12.19 -19.82
C HIS A 103 -5.46 13.48 -19.54
N ILE A 104 -6.29 13.94 -20.48
CA ILE A 104 -7.07 15.19 -20.34
C ILE A 104 -8.03 15.11 -19.15
N PHE A 105 -8.67 13.96 -18.95
CA PHE A 105 -9.59 13.76 -17.83
C PHE A 105 -8.89 13.35 -16.51
N GLY A 106 -7.56 13.23 -16.50
CA GLY A 106 -6.78 12.88 -15.32
C GLY A 106 -7.04 11.46 -14.80
N PHE A 107 -7.40 10.53 -15.68
CA PHE A 107 -7.57 9.12 -15.31
C PHE A 107 -6.21 8.45 -15.12
N SER A 108 -6.14 7.50 -14.18
CA SER A 108 -4.95 6.64 -14.05
C SER A 108 -4.77 5.79 -15.30
N LEU A 109 -3.70 6.01 -16.04
CA LEU A 109 -3.35 5.24 -17.24
C LEU A 109 -2.86 3.83 -16.91
N HIS A 110 -2.31 3.65 -15.72
CA HIS A 110 -1.75 2.38 -15.28
C HIS A 110 -2.31 2.03 -13.91
N GLU A 111 -3.00 0.91 -13.85
CA GLU A 111 -3.29 0.19 -12.62
C GLU A 111 -2.43 -1.07 -12.65
N ARG A 112 -1.63 -1.28 -11.60
CA ARG A 112 -0.84 -2.51 -11.44
C ARG A 112 -1.58 -3.40 -10.46
N ASP A 113 -2.09 -4.51 -10.96
CA ASP A 113 -2.62 -5.60 -10.13
C ASP A 113 -1.74 -6.85 -10.37
N PRO A 114 -1.08 -7.38 -9.33
CA PRO A 114 -1.05 -6.87 -7.95
C PRO A 114 -0.28 -5.55 -7.78
N ALA A 115 -0.72 -4.75 -6.81
CA ALA A 115 0.04 -3.57 -6.37
C ALA A 115 1.39 -4.00 -5.78
N VAL A 116 2.48 -3.34 -6.17
CA VAL A 116 3.83 -3.66 -5.67
C VAL A 116 4.32 -2.53 -4.77
N LEU A 117 4.66 -2.87 -3.52
CA LEU A 117 5.26 -1.94 -2.56
C LEU A 117 6.75 -2.24 -2.40
N HIS A 118 7.58 -1.23 -2.64
CA HIS A 118 9.02 -1.35 -2.46
C HIS A 118 9.41 -1.20 -0.99
N LEU A 119 10.15 -2.19 -0.50
CA LEU A 119 10.59 -2.28 0.88
C LEU A 119 12.09 -1.96 0.98
N ALA A 120 12.41 -0.93 1.77
CA ALA A 120 13.77 -0.46 2.04
C ALA A 120 14.62 -1.54 2.74
N VAL A 121 15.90 -1.63 2.36
CA VAL A 121 16.92 -2.38 3.10
C VAL A 121 18.15 -1.51 3.24
N HIS A 122 18.69 -1.47 4.45
CA HIS A 122 19.93 -0.78 4.77
C HIS A 122 20.44 -1.30 6.12
N LEU A 123 21.73 -1.09 6.39
CA LEU A 123 22.32 -1.38 7.69
C LEU A 123 21.90 -0.34 8.74
N GLU A 124 22.28 -0.58 10.00
CA GLU A 124 22.18 0.41 11.06
C GLU A 124 22.96 1.68 10.66
N ASN A 125 22.33 2.84 10.77
CA ASN A 125 22.84 4.15 10.31
C ASN A 125 23.12 4.29 8.80
N GLY A 126 22.96 3.23 7.99
CA GLY A 126 23.12 3.26 6.52
C GLY A 126 21.90 3.78 5.76
N ARG A 127 21.05 4.61 6.38
CA ARG A 127 19.78 5.08 5.80
C ARG A 127 20.05 6.08 4.68
N ARG A 128 19.43 5.89 3.52
CA ARG A 128 19.46 6.91 2.46
C ARG A 128 18.47 8.02 2.78
N VAL A 129 18.98 9.23 3.01
CA VAL A 129 18.17 10.42 3.29
C VAL A 129 18.47 11.48 2.24
N TYR A 130 17.43 11.93 1.55
CA TYR A 130 17.51 13.10 0.68
C TYR A 130 17.30 14.36 1.53
N PHE A 131 18.06 15.41 1.29
CA PHE A 131 17.94 16.67 2.02
C PHE A 131 18.26 17.85 1.10
N MET A 132 17.71 19.02 1.44
CA MET A 132 18.12 20.31 0.88
C MET A 132 19.08 20.98 1.86
N ASN A 133 19.91 21.92 1.39
CA ASN A 133 20.94 22.59 2.20
C ASN A 133 20.40 23.13 3.53
N GLU A 134 19.25 23.79 3.51
CA GLU A 134 18.59 24.36 4.70
C GLU A 134 18.12 23.29 5.70
N THR A 135 17.75 22.10 5.21
CA THR A 135 17.17 21.01 6.01
C THR A 135 18.18 19.94 6.41
N ALA A 136 19.44 20.06 5.98
CA ALA A 136 20.47 19.03 6.11
C ALA A 136 20.70 18.65 7.58
N ILE A 137 20.89 19.65 8.44
CA ILE A 137 21.15 19.46 9.88
C ILE A 137 19.96 18.76 10.55
N TYR A 138 18.74 19.26 10.29
CA TYR A 138 17.53 18.67 10.86
C TYR A 138 17.34 17.21 10.44
N ARG A 139 17.56 16.88 9.16
CA ARG A 139 17.42 15.51 8.65
C ARG A 139 18.54 14.57 9.08
N ALA A 140 19.73 15.10 9.38
CA ALA A 140 20.82 14.33 9.98
C ALA A 140 20.50 13.91 11.42
N ILE A 141 19.91 14.82 12.21
CA ILE A 141 19.49 14.55 13.59
C ILE A 141 18.25 13.64 13.60
N ASN A 142 17.26 13.94 12.75
CA ASN A 142 15.97 13.25 12.68
C ASN A 142 15.72 12.69 11.28
N PRO A 143 16.37 11.56 10.93
CA PRO A 143 16.17 10.94 9.64
C PRO A 143 14.73 10.37 9.52
N PRO A 144 14.07 10.52 8.37
CA PRO A 144 12.73 9.99 8.16
C PRO A 144 12.73 8.45 8.31
N LYS A 145 11.64 7.92 8.88
CA LYS A 145 11.49 6.48 9.04
C LYS A 145 11.35 5.80 7.67
N THR A 146 12.15 4.75 7.50
CA THR A 146 12.03 3.82 6.37
C THR A 146 11.03 2.72 6.72
N THR A 147 10.57 2.00 5.71
CA THR A 147 9.68 0.84 5.87
C THR A 147 10.27 -0.24 6.77
N LEU A 148 11.60 -0.37 6.82
CA LEU A 148 12.31 -1.37 7.62
C LEU A 148 12.35 -0.99 9.10
N ILE A 149 12.65 0.27 9.41
CA ILE A 149 12.70 0.75 10.80
C ILE A 149 11.32 0.69 11.42
N GLU A 150 10.30 1.16 10.70
CA GLU A 150 8.94 1.10 11.20
C GLU A 150 8.43 -0.35 11.27
N PHE A 151 8.97 -1.29 10.48
CA PHE A 151 8.67 -2.72 10.63
C PHE A 151 9.22 -3.27 11.95
N PHE A 152 10.46 -2.91 12.32
CA PHE A 152 11.00 -3.27 13.64
C PHE A 152 10.18 -2.68 14.78
N GLU A 153 9.78 -1.41 14.65
CA GLU A 153 8.88 -0.79 15.63
C GLU A 153 7.50 -1.46 15.68
N LEU A 154 6.94 -1.87 14.54
CA LEU A 154 5.68 -2.61 14.47
C LEU A 154 5.78 -3.92 15.25
N CYS A 155 6.85 -4.70 15.02
CA CYS A 155 7.12 -5.92 15.78
C CYS A 155 7.32 -5.66 17.29
N ASN A 156 7.91 -4.51 17.67
CA ASN A 156 8.11 -4.14 19.08
C ASN A 156 6.84 -3.66 19.79
N ARG A 157 5.83 -3.12 19.08
CA ARG A 157 4.59 -2.58 19.66
C ARG A 157 3.64 -3.64 20.24
N VAL A 158 4.10 -4.88 20.38
CA VAL A 158 3.37 -6.05 20.93
C VAL A 158 2.27 -6.58 19.97
N ASP A 159 2.35 -6.24 18.69
CA ASP A 159 1.50 -6.89 17.68
C ASP A 159 2.01 -8.31 17.42
N ALA A 160 1.48 -9.30 18.14
CA ALA A 160 1.85 -10.70 18.02
C ALA A 160 1.77 -11.21 16.57
N PHE A 161 0.82 -10.70 15.80
CA PHE A 161 0.68 -11.00 14.37
C PHE A 161 1.83 -10.43 13.52
N ALA A 162 2.37 -9.26 13.83
CA ALA A 162 3.48 -8.71 13.06
C ALA A 162 4.77 -9.53 13.24
N LEU A 163 4.92 -10.23 14.36
CA LEU A 163 6.06 -11.11 14.64
C LEU A 163 6.04 -12.39 13.80
N THR A 164 4.86 -12.84 13.34
CA THR A 164 4.75 -14.04 12.51
C THR A 164 5.08 -13.77 11.04
N LEU A 165 5.16 -12.50 10.63
CA LEU A 165 5.34 -12.12 9.23
C LEU A 165 6.81 -12.02 8.81
N LEU A 166 7.06 -12.40 7.57
CA LEU A 166 8.28 -12.03 6.85
C LEU A 166 8.20 -10.57 6.40
N TYR A 167 9.35 -9.95 6.17
CA TYR A 167 9.37 -8.54 5.76
C TYR A 167 8.63 -8.30 4.44
N SER A 168 8.77 -9.22 3.48
CA SER A 168 8.07 -9.20 2.18
C SER A 168 6.56 -9.39 2.27
N GLU A 169 6.06 -9.94 3.39
CA GLU A 169 4.64 -10.25 3.59
C GLU A 169 3.89 -9.13 4.32
N VAL A 170 4.61 -8.23 5.00
CA VAL A 170 4.01 -7.07 5.69
C VAL A 170 3.00 -6.33 4.80
N PRO A 171 3.28 -6.05 3.51
CA PRO A 171 2.34 -5.35 2.65
C PRO A 171 1.05 -6.11 2.35
N TYR A 172 0.98 -7.42 2.57
CA TYR A 172 -0.27 -8.18 2.42
C TYR A 172 -1.30 -7.78 3.49
N TYR A 173 -0.85 -7.42 4.68
CA TYR A 173 -1.70 -7.21 5.86
C TYR A 173 -1.69 -5.75 6.34
N PHE A 174 -0.61 -5.03 6.07
CA PHE A 174 -0.41 -3.65 6.48
C PHE A 174 -0.33 -2.73 5.26
N THR A 175 -0.76 -1.49 5.45
CA THR A 175 -0.64 -0.40 4.49
C THR A 175 0.38 0.61 4.99
N TRP A 176 1.27 1.02 4.10
CA TRP A 176 2.23 2.09 4.38
C TRP A 176 1.55 3.45 4.25
N THR A 177 1.53 4.23 5.33
CA THR A 177 0.87 5.54 5.35
C THR A 177 1.80 6.68 4.95
N PRO A 178 1.24 7.84 4.52
CA PRO A 178 2.02 9.06 4.34
C PRO A 178 2.76 9.50 5.61
N THR A 179 2.20 9.18 6.79
CA THR A 179 2.82 9.42 8.11
C THR A 179 3.97 8.48 8.46
N LYS A 180 4.41 7.64 7.51
CA LYS A 180 5.52 6.68 7.65
C LYS A 180 5.27 5.65 8.76
N LYS A 181 4.03 5.18 8.85
CA LYS A 181 3.59 4.14 9.79
C LYS A 181 2.99 2.96 9.05
N TRP A 182 3.19 1.77 9.59
CA TRP A 182 2.42 0.60 9.19
C TRP A 182 1.08 0.60 9.93
N MET A 183 -0.02 0.47 9.20
CA MET A 183 -1.35 0.32 9.78
C MET A 183 -2.05 -0.90 9.19
N PHE A 184 -2.89 -1.55 9.98
CA PHE A 184 -3.72 -2.64 9.50
C PHE A 184 -4.54 -2.24 8.28
N ARG A 185 -4.64 -3.16 7.33
CA ARG A 185 -5.53 -3.01 6.18
C ARG A 185 -6.98 -3.06 6.64
N LYS A 186 -7.78 -2.18 6.05
CA LYS A 186 -9.23 -2.09 6.26
C LYS A 186 -10.04 -2.72 5.11
N GLN A 187 -9.35 -3.21 4.07
CA GLN A 187 -9.94 -3.72 2.84
C GLN A 187 -9.13 -4.91 2.34
N GLY A 188 -9.83 -5.91 1.78
CA GLY A 188 -9.23 -7.13 1.25
C GLY A 188 -10.08 -8.36 1.60
N THR A 189 -9.47 -9.53 1.49
CA THR A 189 -10.04 -10.80 1.95
C THR A 189 -9.94 -10.87 3.47
N PRO A 190 -11.04 -11.05 4.22
CA PRO A 190 -10.97 -11.19 5.67
C PRO A 190 -10.20 -12.46 6.04
N ILE A 191 -9.42 -12.38 7.11
CA ILE A 191 -8.67 -13.53 7.64
C ILE A 191 -9.48 -14.15 8.77
N ASN A 192 -9.77 -15.44 8.68
CA ASN A 192 -10.59 -16.15 9.65
C ASN A 192 -9.93 -16.18 11.05
N GLU A 193 -8.60 -16.26 11.08
CA GLU A 193 -7.79 -16.36 12.30
C GLU A 193 -7.75 -15.07 13.13
N CYS A 194 -8.00 -13.91 12.51
CA CYS A 194 -7.88 -12.60 13.14
C CYS A 194 -9.06 -11.69 12.74
N PRO A 195 -10.13 -11.63 13.55
CA PRO A 195 -11.28 -10.79 13.28
C PRO A 195 -10.89 -9.31 13.11
N GLY A 196 -11.29 -8.71 11.98
CA GLY A 196 -10.96 -7.31 11.67
C GLY A 196 -9.67 -7.11 10.88
N LEU A 197 -8.91 -8.18 10.61
CA LEU A 197 -7.74 -8.13 9.75
C LEU A 197 -8.08 -8.56 8.32
N PHE A 198 -7.54 -7.81 7.35
CA PHE A 198 -7.76 -8.05 5.93
C PHE A 198 -6.44 -8.31 5.20
N LYS A 199 -6.44 -9.29 4.31
CA LYS A 199 -5.35 -9.64 3.41
C LYS A 199 -5.60 -9.07 2.01
N SER A 200 -4.59 -8.47 1.41
CA SER A 200 -4.60 -7.99 0.02
C SER A 200 -3.60 -8.77 -0.83
N ASN A 201 -3.74 -8.70 -2.15
CA ASN A 201 -2.77 -9.24 -3.12
C ASN A 201 -1.51 -8.34 -3.29
N THR A 202 -1.27 -7.36 -2.41
CA THR A 202 -0.16 -6.40 -2.57
C THR A 202 1.19 -7.07 -2.32
N LEU A 203 2.07 -7.13 -3.33
CA LEU A 203 3.39 -7.74 -3.21
C LEU A 203 4.40 -6.79 -2.54
N GLY A 204 5.09 -7.26 -1.49
CA GLY A 204 6.23 -6.58 -0.89
C GLY A 204 7.54 -6.91 -1.59
N ARG A 205 8.07 -5.99 -2.39
CA ARG A 205 9.34 -6.18 -3.09
C ARG A 205 10.49 -5.53 -2.33
N VAL A 206 11.31 -6.34 -1.70
CA VAL A 206 12.55 -5.92 -1.04
C VAL A 206 13.55 -5.44 -2.09
N PHE A 207 14.14 -4.25 -1.91
CA PHE A 207 15.12 -3.71 -2.86
C PHE A 207 16.26 -4.68 -3.13
N THR A 208 16.71 -4.72 -4.39
CA THR A 208 17.87 -5.50 -4.79
C THR A 208 19.13 -4.87 -4.21
N VAL A 209 19.95 -5.68 -3.56
CA VAL A 209 21.24 -5.28 -3.00
C VAL A 209 22.34 -5.96 -3.79
N ASN A 210 23.39 -5.23 -4.15
CA ASN A 210 24.54 -5.78 -4.86
C ASN A 210 25.30 -6.75 -3.92
N PRO A 211 25.64 -7.98 -4.36
CA PRO A 211 26.43 -8.93 -3.55
C PRO A 211 27.75 -8.38 -3.01
N ARG A 212 28.35 -7.38 -3.67
CA ARG A 212 29.56 -6.67 -3.16
C ARG A 212 29.32 -5.98 -1.82
N GLN A 213 28.08 -5.60 -1.51
CA GLN A 213 27.68 -5.07 -0.20
C GLN A 213 27.32 -6.23 0.72
N THR A 214 28.31 -7.05 1.07
CA THR A 214 28.18 -8.33 1.78
C THR A 214 27.18 -8.26 2.94
N GLU A 215 27.40 -7.37 3.90
CA GLU A 215 26.52 -7.25 5.09
C GLU A 215 25.07 -6.90 4.75
N CYS A 216 24.85 -5.97 3.83
CA CYS A 216 23.51 -5.53 3.43
C CYS A 216 22.79 -6.63 2.62
N PHE A 217 23.55 -7.38 1.82
CA PHE A 217 23.06 -8.51 1.05
C PHE A 217 22.59 -9.65 1.97
N TYR A 218 23.38 -10.04 2.98
CA TYR A 218 22.97 -11.04 3.96
C TYR A 218 21.81 -10.55 4.84
N LEU A 219 21.79 -9.27 5.23
CA LEU A 219 20.63 -8.69 5.92
C LEU A 219 19.35 -8.82 5.07
N ARG A 220 19.42 -8.54 3.76
CA ARG A 220 18.29 -8.75 2.85
C ARG A 220 17.82 -10.20 2.86
N LEU A 221 18.73 -11.17 2.79
CA LEU A 221 18.39 -12.59 2.85
C LEU A 221 17.73 -12.96 4.18
N LEU A 222 18.25 -12.46 5.30
CA LEU A 222 17.65 -12.69 6.62
C LEU A 222 16.23 -12.11 6.73
N LEU A 223 15.98 -10.93 6.16
CA LEU A 223 14.65 -10.30 6.16
C LEU A 223 13.62 -11.05 5.30
N ILE A 224 14.08 -11.81 4.30
CA ILE A 224 13.24 -12.62 3.42
C ILE A 224 12.93 -13.99 4.04
N ASN A 225 13.84 -14.55 4.84
CA ASN A 225 13.72 -15.92 5.34
C ASN A 225 13.39 -16.02 6.84
N VAL A 226 13.58 -14.94 7.61
CA VAL A 226 13.39 -14.96 9.07
C VAL A 226 12.35 -13.93 9.48
N THR A 227 11.32 -14.37 10.18
CA THR A 227 10.19 -13.56 10.66
C THR A 227 10.57 -12.69 11.88
N GLY A 228 9.68 -11.76 12.25
CA GLY A 228 9.68 -11.07 13.56
C GLY A 228 10.95 -10.37 14.05
N PRO A 229 11.73 -9.64 13.22
CA PRO A 229 12.79 -8.78 13.74
C PRO A 229 12.29 -7.75 14.76
N LEU A 230 12.94 -7.70 15.91
CA LEU A 230 12.73 -6.59 16.87
C LEU A 230 13.67 -5.41 16.61
N SER A 231 14.86 -5.66 16.06
CA SER A 231 15.90 -4.66 15.80
C SER A 231 17.01 -5.23 14.91
N PHE A 232 17.92 -4.36 14.47
CA PHE A 232 19.17 -4.78 13.80
C PHE A 232 20.00 -5.73 14.66
N GLN A 233 20.11 -5.45 15.96
CA GLN A 233 20.84 -6.30 16.89
C GLN A 233 20.15 -7.66 17.09
N ASN A 234 18.81 -7.66 17.18
CA ASN A 234 18.04 -8.90 17.28
C ASN A 234 18.21 -9.77 16.02
N LYS A 235 18.27 -9.16 14.83
CA LYS A 235 18.58 -9.88 13.59
C LYS A 235 20.01 -10.41 13.51
N ARG A 236 20.90 -10.00 14.42
CA ARG A 236 22.24 -10.57 14.59
C ARG A 236 22.31 -11.66 15.66
N LYS A 237 21.18 -12.06 16.24
CA LYS A 237 21.14 -13.10 17.27
C LYS A 237 20.54 -14.39 16.71
N VAL A 238 21.19 -15.51 17.00
CA VAL A 238 20.68 -16.87 16.74
C VAL A 238 20.81 -17.64 18.05
N ASN A 239 19.72 -18.24 18.53
CA ASN A 239 19.68 -19.02 19.78
C ASN A 239 20.29 -18.29 21.00
N GLY A 240 20.09 -16.98 21.10
CA GLY A 240 20.63 -16.15 22.19
C GLY A 240 22.07 -15.67 21.99
N GLN A 241 22.84 -16.28 21.09
CA GLN A 241 24.20 -15.86 20.75
C GLN A 241 24.19 -14.71 19.75
N GLN A 242 24.96 -13.66 20.03
CA GLN A 242 25.12 -12.52 19.13
C GLN A 242 26.34 -12.72 18.23
N TYR A 243 26.14 -12.52 16.93
CA TYR A 243 27.18 -12.64 15.90
C TYR A 243 27.66 -11.25 15.46
N PRO A 244 28.93 -11.13 15.03
CA PRO A 244 29.48 -9.83 14.61
C PRO A 244 28.87 -9.36 13.28
N THR A 245 28.74 -10.27 12.31
CA THR A 245 28.25 -9.97 10.95
C THR A 245 26.93 -10.65 10.62
N TYR A 246 26.17 -10.12 9.66
CA TYR A 246 24.96 -10.78 9.17
C TYR A 246 25.26 -12.04 8.36
N LYS A 247 26.47 -12.12 7.77
CA LYS A 247 26.94 -13.33 7.09
C LYS A 247 27.07 -14.49 8.08
N ASP A 248 27.68 -14.27 9.24
CA ASP A 248 27.88 -15.33 10.23
C ASP A 248 26.55 -15.82 10.81
N VAL A 249 25.59 -14.91 10.99
CA VAL A 249 24.20 -15.25 11.36
C VAL A 249 23.57 -16.17 10.34
N TYR A 250 23.70 -15.83 9.05
CA TYR A 250 23.14 -16.60 7.96
C TYR A 250 23.75 -18.00 7.87
N ASN A 251 25.07 -18.12 8.09
CA ASN A 251 25.77 -19.39 8.18
C ASN A 251 25.31 -20.21 9.40
N ALA A 252 25.19 -19.58 10.57
CA ALA A 252 24.75 -20.24 11.81
C ALA A 252 23.29 -20.74 11.74
N LEU A 253 22.45 -20.15 10.89
CA LEU A 253 21.10 -20.64 10.61
C LEU A 253 21.08 -21.86 9.68
N GLY A 254 22.22 -22.29 9.14
CA GLY A 254 22.33 -23.45 8.26
C GLY A 254 21.80 -23.22 6.85
N PHE A 255 21.71 -21.95 6.40
CA PHE A 255 21.25 -21.65 5.05
C PHE A 255 22.31 -21.84 3.96
N LEU A 256 23.59 -21.95 4.34
CA LEU A 256 24.65 -22.38 3.44
C LEU A 256 24.98 -23.84 3.78
N GLU A 257 24.99 -24.70 2.78
CA GLU A 257 25.59 -26.03 2.90
C GLU A 257 27.10 -25.84 3.10
N ASP A 258 27.64 -26.39 4.18
CA ASP A 258 29.08 -26.44 4.37
C ASP A 258 29.66 -27.39 3.32
N ASN A 259 30.34 -26.85 2.31
CA ASN A 259 31.11 -27.60 1.32
C ASN A 259 32.41 -28.18 1.94
N ASN A 260 32.32 -28.78 3.13
CA ASN A 260 33.40 -29.54 3.73
C ASN A 260 33.10 -31.03 3.51
N GLN A 261 33.38 -31.49 2.30
CA GLN A 261 33.43 -32.91 1.94
C GLN A 261 34.69 -33.20 1.15
#